data_AF-W0E720-F1
#
_entry.id   AF-W0E720-F1
#
_cell.length_a   1.000
_cell.length_b   1.000
_cell.length_c   1.000
_cell.angle_alpha   90.00
_cell.angle_beta   90.00
_cell.angle_gamma   90.00
#
_symmetry.space_group_name_H-M   'P 1'
#
loop_
_entity.id
_entity.type
_entity.pdbx_description
1 polymer ?
#
loop_
_entity_poly.entity_id
_entity_poly.type
_entity_poly.pdbx_seq_one_letter_code
_entity_poly.pdbx_strand_id
1 'polypeptide(L)'
;MTTTVRTKMSGSRSSMRGFTLVEMSLVLVVIGLILGAVSIGRDMQRSAEYVKIKQKFVDQWVSAYNNHYSRTGVVVGDDQTAPRYMVNGTNYNSGATSGSTISGGDMSGVTAPGAICEGARPTTQAAAGAGQAADSNVSLHQQMLRHGIQLPPGRAEGFEDRYVYLDTNGNPQEIQICFQWNPPGAASGEPSGNVMVITGLTPDLARALDQMIDGKADAREGVFRQENIGARTGSSRVPQSEWQGNNTFEIAAANPDEASEGDREDEDQVMTLVAHYKMNQ
;
A
#
# COMPACT_ATOMS: atom_id res chain seq x y z
N MET A 1 24.17 35.19 -79.73
CA MET A 1 24.95 35.71 -78.59
C MET A 1 24.13 35.49 -77.33
N THR A 2 24.44 34.47 -76.54
CA THR A 2 23.67 34.09 -75.35
C THR A 2 24.60 34.22 -74.15
N THR A 3 24.37 35.24 -73.33
CA THR A 3 25.21 35.55 -72.16
C THR A 3 24.59 34.90 -70.93
N THR A 4 25.23 33.84 -70.43
CA THR A 4 24.85 33.18 -69.18
C THR A 4 25.45 33.93 -67.99
N VAL A 5 24.61 34.58 -67.18
CA VAL A 5 25.01 35.20 -65.92
C VAL A 5 25.06 34.13 -64.82
N ARG A 6 26.25 33.91 -64.23
CA ARG A 6 26.44 33.05 -63.05
C ARG A 6 26.24 33.88 -61.78
N THR A 7 25.11 33.73 -61.11
CA THR A 7 24.84 34.35 -59.81
C THR A 7 25.62 33.59 -58.73
N LYS A 8 26.52 34.28 -58.03
CA LYS A 8 27.34 33.73 -56.93
C LYS A 8 26.49 33.76 -55.65
N MET A 9 25.96 32.63 -55.20
CA MET A 9 25.30 32.53 -53.89
C MET A 9 26.37 32.73 -52.80
N SER A 10 26.32 33.86 -52.10
CA SER A 10 27.14 34.13 -50.92
C SER A 10 26.46 33.47 -49.71
N GLY A 11 26.97 32.29 -49.32
CA GLY A 11 26.58 31.66 -48.07
C GLY A 11 27.15 32.46 -46.90
N SER A 12 26.28 33.05 -46.08
CA SER A 12 26.65 33.60 -44.78
C SER A 12 27.21 32.47 -43.91
N ARG A 13 28.54 32.40 -43.77
CA ARG A 13 29.19 31.56 -42.75
C ARG A 13 28.98 32.25 -41.41
N SER A 14 27.99 31.81 -40.64
CA SER A 14 27.96 32.09 -39.21
C SER A 14 29.25 31.56 -38.60
N SER A 15 30.11 32.46 -38.10
CA SER A 15 31.30 32.05 -37.36
C SER A 15 30.82 31.31 -36.11
N MET A 16 30.97 29.98 -36.10
CA MET A 16 30.90 29.22 -34.86
C MET A 16 32.09 29.69 -34.01
N ARG A 17 31.82 30.58 -33.04
CA ARG A 17 32.77 30.86 -31.96
C ARG A 17 32.94 29.54 -31.20
N GLY A 18 34.13 28.94 -31.29
CA GLY A 18 34.45 27.73 -30.52
C GLY A 18 34.41 28.05 -29.02
N PHE A 19 33.82 27.16 -28.24
CA PHE A 19 33.81 27.27 -26.78
C PHE A 19 35.21 27.06 -26.23
N THR A 20 35.60 27.88 -25.26
CA THR A 20 36.89 27.72 -24.58
C THR A 20 36.83 26.55 -23.59
N LEU A 21 37.99 25.94 -23.29
CA LEU A 21 38.12 24.87 -22.30
C LEU A 21 37.60 25.31 -20.91
N VAL A 22 37.74 26.60 -20.58
CA VAL A 22 37.29 27.20 -19.31
C VAL A 22 35.77 27.37 -19.26
N GLU A 23 35.13 27.75 -20.37
CA GLU A 23 33.67 27.85 -20.42
C GLU A 23 33.02 26.48 -20.30
N MET A 24 33.56 25.46 -20.97
CA MET A 24 33.05 24.10 -20.87
C MET A 24 33.31 23.49 -19.48
N SER A 25 34.46 23.77 -18.85
CA SER A 25 34.74 23.26 -17.50
C SER A 25 33.82 23.86 -16.45
N LEU A 26 33.52 25.17 -16.51
CA LEU A 26 32.57 25.80 -15.60
C LEU A 26 31.15 25.23 -15.77
N VAL A 27 30.71 25.00 -17.02
CA VAL A 27 29.38 24.44 -17.30
C VAL A 27 29.22 23.04 -16.71
N LEU A 28 30.20 22.16 -16.87
CA LEU A 28 30.13 20.81 -16.30
C LEU A 28 30.15 20.82 -14.77
N VAL A 29 30.92 21.72 -14.15
CA VAL A 29 30.91 21.90 -12.68
C VAL A 29 29.53 22.36 -12.21
N VAL A 30 28.94 23.36 -12.87
CA VAL A 30 27.61 23.87 -12.51
C VAL A 30 26.53 22.80 -12.70
N ILE A 31 26.55 22.05 -13.81
CA ILE A 31 25.61 20.95 -14.04
C ILE A 31 25.80 19.85 -12.98
N GLY A 32 27.05 19.47 -12.65
CA GLY A 32 27.34 18.49 -11.61
C GLY A 32 26.80 18.90 -10.24
N LEU A 33 26.95 20.17 -9.87
CA LEU A 33 26.39 20.71 -8.61
C LEU A 33 24.85 20.71 -8.61
N ILE A 34 24.23 21.09 -9.73
CA ILE A 34 22.76 21.10 -9.85
C ILE A 34 22.21 19.67 -9.77
N LEU A 35 22.79 18.72 -10.51
CA LEU A 35 22.35 17.32 -10.48
C LEU A 35 22.53 16.70 -9.09
N GLY A 36 23.63 17.00 -8.40
CA GLY A 36 23.85 16.54 -7.02
C GLY A 36 22.84 17.10 -6.01
N ALA A 37 22.38 18.34 -6.19
CA ALA A 37 21.34 18.91 -5.34
C ALA A 37 19.95 18.32 -5.65
N VAL A 38 19.62 18.10 -6.93
CA VAL A 38 18.32 17.56 -7.35
C VAL A 38 18.13 16.11 -6.92
N SER A 39 19.20 15.29 -6.92
CA SER A 39 19.10 13.88 -6.50
C SER A 39 18.62 13.76 -5.05
N ILE A 40 19.15 14.59 -4.15
CA ILE A 40 18.75 14.62 -2.73
C ILE A 40 17.28 15.08 -2.59
N GLY A 41 16.85 16.05 -3.40
CA GLY A 41 15.49 16.57 -3.36
C GLY A 41 14.42 15.54 -3.73
N ARG A 42 14.68 14.66 -4.70
CA ARG A 42 13.73 13.63 -5.14
C ARG A 42 13.43 12.60 -4.04
N ASP A 43 14.46 12.15 -3.32
CA ASP A 43 14.29 11.16 -2.26
C ASP A 43 13.56 11.77 -1.05
N MET A 44 13.91 13.01 -0.68
CA MET A 44 13.19 13.75 0.37
C MET A 44 11.70 13.91 0.03
N GLN A 45 11.38 14.22 -1.24
CA GLN A 45 10.00 14.35 -1.67
C GLN A 45 9.23 13.03 -1.58
N ARG A 46 9.86 11.90 -1.91
CA ARG A 46 9.27 10.57 -1.75
C ARG A 46 9.01 10.22 -0.29
N SER A 47 9.99 10.41 0.58
CA SER A 47 9.81 10.18 2.02
C SER A 47 8.72 11.07 2.62
N ALA A 48 8.62 12.33 2.17
CA ALA A 48 7.56 13.23 2.60
C ALA A 48 6.16 12.76 2.15
N GLU A 49 6.04 12.20 0.94
CA GLU A 49 4.78 11.63 0.47
C GLU A 49 4.39 10.39 1.30
N TYR A 50 5.34 9.54 1.69
CA TYR A 50 5.06 8.41 2.59
C TYR A 50 4.55 8.87 3.96
N VAL A 51 5.18 9.89 4.55
CA VAL A 51 4.73 10.51 5.81
C VAL A 51 3.31 11.08 5.67
N LYS A 52 3.03 11.74 4.53
CA LYS A 52 1.71 12.28 4.23
C LYS A 52 0.66 11.18 4.09
N ILE A 53 0.95 10.08 3.41
CA ILE A 53 0.06 8.90 3.30
C ILE A 53 -0.27 8.38 4.70
N LYS A 54 0.74 8.21 5.56
CA LYS A 54 0.54 7.77 6.94
C LYS A 54 -0.41 8.71 7.70
N GLN A 55 -0.09 10.00 7.75
CA GLN A 55 -0.78 10.97 8.62
C GLN A 55 -2.16 11.40 8.10
N LYS A 56 -2.29 11.55 6.78
CA LYS A 56 -3.49 12.13 6.15
C LYS A 56 -4.49 11.08 5.69
N PHE A 57 -4.05 9.84 5.50
CA PHE A 57 -4.92 8.77 5.03
C PHE A 57 -5.00 7.63 6.05
N VAL A 58 -3.91 6.91 6.30
CA VAL A 58 -3.92 5.72 7.18
C VAL A 58 -4.40 6.06 8.60
N ASP A 59 -3.83 7.08 9.23
CA ASP A 59 -4.18 7.49 10.59
C ASP A 59 -5.61 8.03 10.72
N GLN A 60 -6.14 8.62 9.65
CA GLN A 60 -7.52 9.10 9.64
C GLN A 60 -8.51 7.91 9.65
N TRP A 61 -8.19 6.83 8.92
CA TRP A 61 -8.98 5.60 8.93
C TRP A 61 -8.89 4.86 10.27
N VAL A 62 -7.72 4.83 10.92
CA VAL A 62 -7.57 4.33 12.29
C VAL A 62 -8.43 5.14 13.26
N SER A 63 -8.41 6.48 13.15
CA SER A 63 -9.24 7.35 13.96
C SER A 63 -10.74 7.12 13.71
N ALA A 64 -11.16 6.96 12.46
CA ALA A 64 -12.55 6.65 12.10
C ALA A 64 -13.03 5.33 12.71
N TYR A 65 -12.20 4.29 12.68
CA TYR A 65 -12.48 3.01 13.33
C TYR A 65 -12.63 3.15 14.85
N ASN A 66 -11.68 3.84 15.50
CA ASN A 66 -11.73 4.06 16.95
C ASN A 66 -12.94 4.92 17.37
N ASN A 67 -13.31 5.92 16.57
CA ASN A 67 -14.50 6.73 16.77
C ASN A 67 -15.78 5.90 16.62
N HIS A 68 -15.83 5.00 15.64
CA HIS A 68 -16.93 4.04 15.49
C HIS A 68 -17.08 3.18 16.75
N TYR A 69 -15.98 2.55 17.18
CA TYR A 69 -15.98 1.69 18.36
C TYR A 69 -16.39 2.46 19.63
N SER A 70 -15.81 3.63 19.87
CA SER A 70 -16.12 4.49 21.03
C SER A 70 -17.59 4.93 21.07
N ARG A 71 -18.23 5.08 19.90
CA ARG A 71 -19.63 5.53 19.79
C ARG A 71 -20.64 4.40 19.91
N THR A 72 -20.33 3.24 19.32
CA THR A 72 -21.27 2.12 19.19
C THR A 72 -21.07 1.02 20.23
N GLY A 73 -19.89 0.97 20.87
CA GLY A 73 -19.48 -0.10 21.77
C GLY A 73 -19.16 -1.42 21.08
N VAL A 74 -19.24 -1.47 19.74
CA VAL A 74 -18.97 -2.68 18.93
C VAL A 74 -18.08 -2.34 17.75
N VAL A 75 -17.43 -3.38 17.22
CA VAL A 75 -16.56 -3.22 16.04
C VAL A 75 -17.39 -3.08 14.76
N VAL A 76 -16.76 -2.61 13.68
CA VAL A 76 -17.45 -2.30 12.42
C VAL A 76 -18.13 -3.55 11.85
N GLY A 77 -19.42 -3.45 11.55
CA GLY A 77 -20.23 -4.56 11.01
C GLY A 77 -20.62 -5.64 12.02
N ASP A 78 -20.46 -5.40 13.33
CA ASP A 78 -20.96 -6.29 14.38
C ASP A 78 -22.35 -5.84 14.91
N ASP A 79 -23.02 -6.74 15.62
CA ASP A 79 -24.36 -6.50 16.19
C ASP A 79 -24.27 -5.89 17.59
N GLN A 80 -24.98 -4.79 17.85
CA GLN A 80 -24.99 -4.12 19.17
C GLN A 80 -25.75 -4.89 20.25
N THR A 81 -26.71 -5.72 19.86
CA THR A 81 -27.55 -6.51 20.77
C THR A 81 -26.99 -7.91 21.00
N ALA A 82 -26.17 -8.41 20.07
CA ALA A 82 -25.49 -9.70 20.16
C ALA A 82 -24.02 -9.60 19.71
N PRO A 83 -23.18 -8.83 20.43
CA PRO A 83 -21.82 -8.53 20.00
C PRO A 83 -20.94 -9.78 19.97
N ARG A 84 -20.20 -9.93 18.88
CA ARG A 84 -19.24 -11.03 18.66
C ARG A 84 -17.80 -10.57 18.73
N TYR A 85 -17.55 -9.27 18.83
CA TYR A 85 -16.24 -8.63 18.90
C TYR A 85 -15.35 -8.94 17.69
N MET A 86 -15.97 -9.14 16.52
CA MET A 86 -15.29 -9.40 15.26
C MET A 86 -15.87 -8.49 14.17
N VAL A 87 -15.01 -7.94 13.33
CA VAL A 87 -15.42 -7.17 12.16
C VAL A 87 -16.32 -8.04 11.31
N ASN A 88 -17.42 -7.45 10.83
CA ASN A 88 -18.48 -8.15 10.11
C ASN A 88 -19.11 -9.30 10.91
N GLY A 89 -19.12 -9.17 12.25
CA GLY A 89 -19.61 -10.21 13.15
C GLY A 89 -21.07 -10.60 12.94
N THR A 90 -21.92 -9.69 12.49
CA THR A 90 -23.33 -10.01 12.16
C THR A 90 -23.43 -11.10 11.08
N ASN A 91 -22.48 -11.14 10.14
CA ASN A 91 -22.49 -12.10 9.02
C ASN A 91 -21.69 -13.38 9.30
N TYR A 92 -21.03 -13.49 10.44
CA TYR A 92 -20.32 -14.70 10.81
C TYR A 92 -21.32 -15.86 11.04
N ASN A 93 -21.13 -17.01 10.38
CA ASN A 93 -22.00 -18.19 10.54
C ASN A 93 -23.51 -17.87 10.57
N SER A 94 -24.00 -17.02 9.66
CA SER A 94 -25.38 -16.50 9.62
C SER A 94 -26.50 -17.56 9.43
N GLY A 95 -26.14 -18.85 9.36
CA GLY A 95 -27.05 -20.00 9.35
C GLY A 95 -26.87 -20.98 10.53
N ALA A 96 -26.18 -20.59 11.60
CA ALA A 96 -25.98 -21.46 12.76
C ALA A 96 -27.32 -21.80 13.46
N THR A 97 -27.52 -23.07 13.78
CA THR A 97 -28.69 -23.54 14.53
C THR A 97 -28.76 -22.90 15.92
N SER A 98 -29.97 -22.53 16.36
CA SER A 98 -30.21 -21.96 17.70
C SER A 98 -29.58 -22.83 18.79
N GLY A 99 -28.80 -22.22 19.69
CA GLY A 99 -28.10 -22.91 20.79
C GLY A 99 -26.67 -23.34 20.49
N SER A 100 -26.17 -23.14 19.27
CA SER A 100 -24.74 -23.29 18.97
C SER A 100 -23.94 -22.13 19.58
N THR A 101 -22.81 -22.43 20.23
CA THR A 101 -21.83 -21.40 20.60
C THR A 101 -21.18 -20.90 19.33
N ILE A 102 -21.63 -19.75 18.83
CA ILE A 102 -21.14 -19.20 17.57
C ILE A 102 -19.75 -18.59 17.76
N SER A 103 -19.53 -17.82 18.82
CA SER A 103 -18.27 -17.13 19.13
C SER A 103 -17.89 -17.30 20.61
N GLY A 104 -16.63 -17.03 20.97
CA GLY A 104 -16.10 -17.08 22.34
C GLY A 104 -15.46 -18.40 22.76
N GLY A 105 -15.43 -19.39 21.86
CA GLY A 105 -14.68 -20.64 22.03
C GLY A 105 -13.25 -20.58 21.46
N ASP A 106 -12.67 -21.74 21.17
CA ASP A 106 -11.46 -21.79 20.34
C ASP A 106 -11.80 -21.34 18.92
N MET A 107 -11.34 -20.14 18.57
CA MET A 107 -11.57 -19.53 17.27
C MET A 107 -10.45 -19.84 16.27
N SER A 108 -9.52 -20.75 16.60
CA SER A 108 -8.50 -21.19 15.66
C SER A 108 -9.11 -22.08 14.57
N GLY A 109 -8.68 -21.88 13.32
CA GLY A 109 -9.15 -22.66 12.17
C GLY A 109 -10.59 -22.39 11.71
N VAL A 110 -11.29 -21.42 12.28
CA VAL A 110 -12.62 -21.02 11.81
C VAL A 110 -12.52 -20.19 10.53
N THR A 111 -13.54 -20.30 9.67
CA THR A 111 -13.68 -19.41 8.51
C THR A 111 -14.21 -18.05 8.97
N ALA A 112 -13.41 -17.00 8.82
CA ALA A 112 -13.81 -15.64 9.14
C ALA A 112 -14.93 -15.15 8.19
N PRO A 113 -15.77 -14.19 8.61
CA PRO A 113 -16.64 -13.49 7.69
C PRO A 113 -15.83 -12.70 6.65
N GLY A 114 -16.44 -12.39 5.51
CA GLY A 114 -15.80 -11.59 4.45
C GLY A 114 -15.38 -10.22 4.96
N ALA A 115 -14.31 -9.67 4.38
CA ALA A 115 -13.80 -8.35 4.73
C ALA A 115 -14.81 -7.25 4.35
N ILE A 116 -14.89 -6.19 5.14
CA ILE A 116 -15.68 -5.00 4.84
C ILE A 116 -14.80 -4.04 4.04
N CYS A 117 -15.14 -3.85 2.78
CA CYS A 117 -14.47 -2.94 1.84
C CYS A 117 -15.51 -2.04 1.15
N GLU A 118 -15.08 -0.99 0.46
CA GLU A 118 -15.91 -0.35 -0.55
C GLU A 118 -15.69 -1.03 -1.92
N GLY A 119 -16.59 -1.95 -2.25
CA GLY A 119 -16.49 -2.76 -3.46
C GLY A 119 -15.52 -3.93 -3.33
N ALA A 120 -15.02 -4.41 -4.46
CA ALA A 120 -14.10 -5.54 -4.50
C ALA A 120 -12.75 -5.19 -3.87
N ARG A 121 -12.21 -6.11 -3.08
CA ARG A 121 -10.86 -6.00 -2.53
C ARG A 121 -9.82 -6.35 -3.60
N PRO A 122 -8.81 -5.51 -3.85
CA PRO A 122 -7.69 -5.81 -4.72
C PRO A 122 -6.93 -7.01 -4.17
N THR A 123 -6.83 -8.06 -4.96
CA THR A 123 -5.95 -9.20 -4.68
C THR A 123 -4.63 -8.96 -5.38
N THR A 124 -3.51 -8.98 -4.66
CA THR A 124 -2.19 -9.01 -5.31
C THR A 124 -1.94 -10.41 -5.88
N GLN A 125 -1.26 -10.55 -7.01
CA GLN A 125 -0.98 -11.87 -7.60
C GLN A 125 0.01 -12.69 -6.75
N ALA A 126 0.88 -12.04 -5.98
CA ALA A 126 1.66 -12.68 -4.90
C ALA A 126 0.77 -13.26 -3.78
N ALA A 127 -0.51 -12.85 -3.73
CA ALA A 127 -1.54 -13.29 -2.80
C ALA A 127 -2.66 -14.07 -3.51
N ALA A 128 -2.38 -14.77 -4.61
CA ALA A 128 -3.32 -15.70 -5.23
C ALA A 128 -3.65 -16.85 -4.23
N GLY A 129 -4.60 -16.61 -3.33
CA GLY A 129 -5.24 -17.65 -2.52
C GLY A 129 -5.40 -17.45 -1.02
N ALA A 130 -5.06 -16.31 -0.40
CA ALA A 130 -5.10 -16.25 1.07
C ALA A 130 -5.54 -14.94 1.75
N GLY A 131 -5.96 -13.93 0.99
CA GLY A 131 -6.72 -12.78 1.54
C GLY A 131 -8.21 -13.07 1.63
N GLN A 132 -8.87 -12.64 2.71
CA GLN A 132 -10.34 -12.73 2.82
C GLN A 132 -10.99 -11.86 1.73
N ALA A 133 -11.89 -12.46 0.94
CA ALA A 133 -12.65 -11.72 -0.07
C ALA A 133 -13.52 -10.64 0.59
N ALA A 134 -13.78 -9.56 -0.14
CA ALA A 134 -14.76 -8.56 0.29
C ALA A 134 -16.16 -9.19 0.36
N ASP A 135 -16.90 -8.89 1.43
CA ASP A 135 -18.33 -9.19 1.50
C ASP A 135 -19.09 -8.23 0.59
N SER A 136 -19.59 -8.74 -0.53
CA SER A 136 -20.28 -7.93 -1.54
C SER A 136 -21.61 -7.33 -1.06
N ASN A 137 -22.13 -7.76 0.09
CA ASN A 137 -23.37 -7.25 0.66
C ASN A 137 -23.15 -6.13 1.68
N VAL A 138 -21.89 -5.81 2.00
CA VAL A 138 -21.55 -4.84 3.06
C VAL A 138 -20.61 -3.78 2.50
N SER A 139 -21.09 -2.53 2.43
CA SER A 139 -20.28 -1.36 2.10
C SER A 139 -19.64 -0.75 3.35
N LEU A 140 -18.33 -0.52 3.31
CA LEU A 140 -17.60 0.16 4.37
C LEU A 140 -18.16 1.56 4.64
N HIS A 141 -18.42 2.33 3.58
CA HIS A 141 -18.93 3.68 3.73
C HIS A 141 -20.30 3.70 4.41
N GLN A 142 -21.21 2.81 4.01
CA GLN A 142 -22.52 2.70 4.62
C GLN A 142 -22.45 2.28 6.10
N GLN A 143 -21.52 1.38 6.47
CA GLN A 143 -21.30 0.97 7.86
C GLN A 143 -20.82 2.13 8.74
N MET A 144 -19.93 2.98 8.24
CA MET A 144 -19.45 4.15 8.98
C MET A 144 -20.54 5.24 9.07
N LEU A 145 -21.17 5.57 7.94
CA LEU A 145 -22.17 6.64 7.84
C LEU A 145 -23.44 6.35 8.64
N ARG A 146 -23.93 5.10 8.67
CA ARG A 146 -25.13 4.74 9.45
C ARG A 146 -24.96 4.97 10.96
N HIS A 147 -23.72 4.93 11.44
CA HIS A 147 -23.36 5.24 12.83
C HIS A 147 -22.86 6.70 12.99
N GLY A 148 -23.05 7.53 11.97
CA GLY A 148 -22.72 8.95 11.95
C GLY A 148 -21.22 9.24 12.03
N ILE A 149 -20.37 8.31 11.63
CA ILE A 149 -18.92 8.50 11.56
C ILE A 149 -18.60 9.25 10.28
N GLN A 150 -17.91 10.38 10.41
CA GLN A 150 -17.44 11.14 9.26
C GLN A 150 -16.33 10.35 8.56
N LEU A 151 -16.48 10.14 7.26
CA LEU A 151 -15.48 9.47 6.45
C LEU A 151 -14.23 10.34 6.32
N PRO A 152 -13.02 9.75 6.49
CA PRO A 152 -11.76 10.42 6.19
C PRO A 152 -11.69 10.98 4.76
N PRO A 153 -10.83 11.98 4.50
CA PRO A 153 -10.51 12.36 3.13
C PRO A 153 -9.76 11.22 2.42
N GLY A 154 -10.24 10.84 1.23
CA GLY A 154 -9.56 9.91 0.34
C GLY A 154 -9.30 10.52 -1.03
N ARG A 155 -9.40 9.70 -2.07
CA ARG A 155 -9.09 10.07 -3.46
C ARG A 155 -10.08 11.06 -4.03
N ALA A 156 -11.37 10.83 -3.81
CA ALA A 156 -12.49 11.64 -4.28
C ALA A 156 -13.74 11.30 -3.45
N GLU A 157 -14.82 12.05 -3.64
CA GLU A 157 -16.14 11.71 -3.08
C GLU A 157 -16.59 10.32 -3.58
N GLY A 158 -17.01 9.46 -2.66
CA GLY A 158 -17.35 8.05 -2.91
C GLY A 158 -16.14 7.11 -3.02
N PHE A 159 -14.92 7.62 -2.94
CA PHE A 159 -13.66 6.86 -2.92
C PHE A 159 -12.79 7.30 -1.73
N GLU A 160 -13.42 7.53 -0.58
CA GLU A 160 -12.79 7.94 0.66
C GLU A 160 -11.85 6.86 1.21
N ASP A 161 -12.14 5.59 0.93
CA ASP A 161 -11.33 4.42 1.29
C ASP A 161 -10.10 4.23 0.40
N ARG A 162 -9.87 5.12 -0.57
CA ARG A 162 -8.79 5.01 -1.55
C ARG A 162 -7.83 6.19 -1.50
N TYR A 163 -6.56 5.92 -1.80
CA TYR A 163 -5.54 6.96 -1.95
C TYR A 163 -4.61 6.64 -3.13
N VAL A 164 -4.29 7.62 -3.96
CA VAL A 164 -3.40 7.43 -5.11
C VAL A 164 -2.05 8.06 -4.83
N TYR A 165 -0.98 7.32 -5.11
CA TYR A 165 0.41 7.79 -5.04
C TYR A 165 1.17 7.33 -6.27
N LEU A 166 2.38 7.84 -6.46
CA LEU A 166 3.25 7.43 -7.55
C LEU A 166 4.30 6.46 -7.02
N ASP A 167 4.54 5.37 -7.76
CA ASP A 167 5.67 4.48 -7.48
C ASP A 167 7.00 5.09 -7.91
N THR A 168 8.08 4.31 -7.82
CA THR A 168 9.43 4.76 -8.16
C THR A 168 9.61 5.13 -9.64
N ASN A 169 8.72 4.66 -10.51
CA ASN A 169 8.75 4.91 -11.95
C ASN A 169 7.84 6.07 -12.35
N GLY A 170 7.04 6.56 -11.40
CA GLY A 170 6.03 7.58 -11.67
C GLY A 170 4.71 6.98 -12.15
N ASN A 171 4.54 5.66 -12.09
CA ASN A 171 3.27 5.03 -12.39
C ASN A 171 2.32 5.19 -11.19
N PRO A 172 1.02 5.46 -11.42
CA PRO A 172 0.05 5.62 -10.34
C PRO A 172 -0.27 4.26 -9.69
N GLN A 173 -0.21 4.23 -8.36
CA GLN A 173 -0.62 3.12 -7.50
C GLN A 173 -1.79 3.57 -6.63
N GLU A 174 -2.74 2.67 -6.39
CA GLU A 174 -3.93 2.93 -5.57
C GLU A 174 -3.89 2.07 -4.30
N ILE A 175 -3.97 2.73 -3.15
CA ILE A 175 -4.15 2.11 -1.84
C ILE A 175 -5.64 2.00 -1.58
N GLN A 176 -6.10 0.86 -1.04
CA GLN A 176 -7.46 0.72 -0.54
C GLN A 176 -7.49 0.21 0.90
N ILE A 177 -8.42 0.76 1.70
CA ILE A 177 -8.67 0.37 3.08
C ILE A 177 -9.87 -0.58 3.17
N CYS A 178 -9.67 -1.70 3.85
CA CYS A 178 -10.73 -2.59 4.29
C CYS A 178 -10.60 -2.91 5.78
N PHE A 179 -11.63 -3.49 6.39
CA PHE A 179 -11.55 -4.06 7.72
C PHE A 179 -11.91 -5.55 7.68
N GLN A 180 -11.19 -6.37 8.44
CA GLN A 180 -11.52 -7.79 8.58
C GLN A 180 -11.19 -8.28 9.98
N TRP A 181 -11.65 -9.48 10.29
CA TRP A 181 -11.23 -10.21 11.48
C TRP A 181 -10.38 -11.41 11.06
N ASN A 182 -9.21 -11.55 11.68
CA ASN A 182 -8.29 -12.65 11.44
C ASN A 182 -8.39 -13.68 12.57
N PRO A 183 -8.58 -14.98 12.26
CA PRO A 183 -8.59 -16.02 13.28
C PRO A 183 -7.21 -16.15 13.94
N PRO A 184 -7.17 -16.48 15.25
CA PRO A 184 -5.91 -16.81 15.91
C PRO A 184 -5.26 -18.05 15.30
N GLY A 185 -3.93 -18.08 15.29
CA GLY A 185 -3.17 -19.24 14.85
C GLY A 185 -2.98 -19.38 13.34
N ALA A 186 -3.24 -18.32 12.55
CA ALA A 186 -2.91 -18.29 11.13
C ALA A 186 -1.41 -18.60 10.92
N ALA A 187 -1.11 -19.60 10.08
CA ALA A 187 0.24 -20.15 9.88
C ALA A 187 1.25 -19.16 9.25
N SER A 188 0.74 -18.09 8.64
CA SER A 188 1.47 -17.03 7.93
C SER A 188 2.05 -15.95 8.86
N GLY A 189 1.70 -15.93 10.15
CA GLY A 189 2.19 -14.92 11.11
C GLY A 189 1.42 -13.60 11.08
N GLU A 190 0.28 -13.58 10.39
CA GLU A 190 -0.67 -12.46 10.37
C GLU A 190 -1.16 -12.10 11.79
N PRO A 191 -1.47 -10.83 12.04
CA PRO A 191 -1.97 -10.42 13.34
C PRO A 191 -3.38 -10.97 13.53
N SER A 192 -3.64 -11.58 14.69
CA SER A 192 -4.97 -12.08 15.06
C SER A 192 -5.84 -10.97 15.63
N GLY A 193 -7.16 -11.13 15.43
CA GLY A 193 -8.19 -10.19 15.88
C GLY A 193 -8.66 -9.25 14.77
N ASN A 194 -9.22 -8.11 15.16
CA ASN A 194 -9.69 -7.10 14.22
C ASN A 194 -8.51 -6.32 13.63
N VAL A 195 -8.47 -6.24 12.31
CA VAL A 195 -7.38 -5.60 11.57
C VAL A 195 -7.94 -4.68 10.50
N MET A 196 -7.25 -3.57 10.27
CA MET A 196 -7.40 -2.77 9.07
C MET A 196 -6.45 -3.34 8.02
N VAL A 197 -6.99 -3.67 6.86
CA VAL A 197 -6.25 -4.17 5.72
C VAL A 197 -5.94 -2.99 4.82
N ILE A 198 -4.68 -2.89 4.41
CA ILE A 198 -4.19 -1.90 3.47
C ILE A 198 -3.65 -2.64 2.25
N THR A 199 -4.32 -2.50 1.11
CA THR A 199 -3.88 -3.09 -0.16
C THR A 199 -3.13 -2.05 -1.01
N GLY A 200 -2.40 -2.50 -2.05
CA GLY A 200 -1.77 -1.59 -3.01
C GLY A 200 -0.49 -0.91 -2.51
N LEU A 201 0.20 -1.51 -1.54
CA LEU A 201 1.44 -0.98 -0.97
C LEU A 201 2.65 -1.44 -1.79
N THR A 202 3.46 -0.53 -2.33
CA THR A 202 4.79 -0.90 -2.83
C THR A 202 5.68 -1.35 -1.67
N PRO A 203 6.69 -2.23 -1.90
CA PRO A 203 7.60 -2.68 -0.85
C PRO A 203 8.25 -1.54 -0.06
N ASP A 204 8.69 -0.46 -0.72
CA ASP A 204 9.24 0.71 -0.05
C ASP A 204 8.23 1.44 0.84
N LEU A 205 7.00 1.64 0.35
CA LEU A 205 5.96 2.29 1.13
C LEU A 205 5.60 1.42 2.34
N ALA A 206 5.53 0.10 2.17
CA ALA A 206 5.22 -0.82 3.24
C ALA A 206 6.26 -0.76 4.37
N ARG A 207 7.56 -0.79 4.02
CA ARG A 207 8.68 -0.60 4.98
C ARG A 207 8.62 0.75 5.68
N ALA A 208 8.36 1.82 4.93
CA ALA A 208 8.27 3.16 5.50
C ALA A 208 7.09 3.30 6.47
N LEU A 209 5.93 2.74 6.13
CA LEU A 209 4.75 2.73 7.01
C LEU A 209 5.04 1.95 8.29
N ASP A 210 5.65 0.77 8.17
CA ASP A 210 6.00 -0.08 9.30
C ASP A 210 6.96 0.63 10.28
N GLN A 211 8.05 1.17 9.75
CA GLN A 211 9.00 1.95 10.52
C GLN A 211 8.36 3.17 11.22
N MET A 212 7.37 3.82 10.59
CA MET A 212 6.63 4.92 11.20
C MET A 212 5.59 4.45 12.23
N ILE A 213 5.08 3.23 12.15
CA ILE A 213 4.04 2.69 13.02
C ILE A 213 4.64 2.12 14.32
N ASP A 214 5.65 1.27 14.22
CA ASP A 214 6.24 0.60 15.40
C ASP A 214 7.77 0.68 15.51
N GLY A 215 8.40 1.47 14.63
CA GLY A 215 9.81 1.85 14.75
C GLY A 215 10.78 0.89 14.06
N LYS A 216 10.29 -0.20 13.47
CA LYS A 216 11.10 -1.16 12.72
C LYS A 216 10.40 -1.53 11.42
N ALA A 217 11.19 -1.96 10.42
CA ALA A 217 10.65 -2.45 9.15
C ALA A 217 10.69 -3.99 9.20
N ASP A 218 9.72 -4.61 9.85
CA ASP A 218 9.64 -6.05 10.09
C ASP A 218 8.27 -6.60 9.66
N ALA A 219 8.18 -7.28 8.51
CA ALA A 219 6.91 -7.68 7.90
C ALA A 219 6.07 -8.72 8.69
N ARG A 220 6.62 -9.34 9.75
CA ARG A 220 5.95 -10.40 10.55
C ARG A 220 5.78 -10.07 12.02
N GLU A 221 6.47 -9.05 12.51
CA GLU A 221 6.46 -8.70 13.92
C GLU A 221 5.64 -7.42 14.13
N GLY A 222 5.53 -6.93 15.35
CA GLY A 222 4.83 -5.67 15.58
C GLY A 222 3.31 -5.70 15.30
N VAL A 223 2.75 -4.53 15.02
CA VAL A 223 1.30 -4.31 14.82
C VAL A 223 0.91 -4.17 13.35
N PHE A 224 1.88 -3.93 12.47
CA PHE A 224 1.70 -3.81 11.03
C PHE A 224 2.48 -4.93 10.34
N ARG A 225 1.77 -5.80 9.61
CA ARG A 225 2.36 -7.04 9.09
C ARG A 225 1.88 -7.33 7.69
N GLN A 226 2.71 -7.98 6.90
CA GLN A 226 2.35 -8.40 5.55
C GLN A 226 1.39 -9.61 5.58
N GLU A 227 0.42 -9.60 4.69
CA GLU A 227 -0.42 -10.77 4.39
C GLU A 227 0.37 -11.81 3.57
N ASN A 228 0.07 -13.11 3.77
CA ASN A 228 0.57 -14.22 2.94
C ASN A 228 2.08 -14.40 2.90
N ILE A 229 2.78 -13.90 3.92
CA ILE A 229 4.20 -14.17 4.05
C ILE A 229 4.37 -15.64 4.48
N GLY A 230 4.79 -16.49 3.53
CA GLY A 230 4.70 -17.96 3.61
C GLY A 230 5.10 -18.58 4.95
N ALA A 231 4.47 -19.70 5.32
CA ALA A 231 4.71 -20.35 6.62
C ALA A 231 6.21 -20.63 6.85
N ARG A 232 6.66 -20.53 8.10
CA ARG A 232 8.06 -20.80 8.49
C ARG A 232 8.41 -22.27 8.20
N THR A 233 9.00 -22.58 7.05
CA THR A 233 9.61 -23.90 6.79
C THR A 233 11.05 -23.89 7.29
N GLY A 234 11.25 -24.20 8.58
CA GLY A 234 12.56 -24.41 9.18
C GLY A 234 12.72 -23.89 10.61
N SER A 235 13.70 -24.44 11.33
CA SER A 235 14.10 -24.03 12.69
C SER A 235 14.79 -22.66 12.76
N SER A 236 14.92 -21.95 11.64
CA SER A 236 15.50 -20.62 11.60
C SER A 236 14.44 -19.58 11.97
N ARG A 237 14.37 -19.26 13.26
CA ARG A 237 13.79 -17.98 13.71
C ARG A 237 14.77 -16.89 13.28
N VAL A 238 14.74 -16.48 12.01
CA VAL A 238 15.42 -15.24 11.61
C VAL A 238 14.58 -14.12 12.21
N PRO A 239 15.08 -13.40 13.23
CA PRO A 239 14.45 -12.16 13.66
C PRO A 239 14.46 -11.20 12.47
N GLN A 240 13.42 -10.38 12.29
CA GLN A 240 13.35 -9.39 11.21
C GLN A 240 13.23 -10.04 9.82
N SER A 241 12.12 -10.74 9.57
CA SER A 241 11.77 -11.07 8.19
C SER A 241 11.38 -9.78 7.47
N GLU A 242 12.17 -9.42 6.47
CA GLU A 242 11.93 -8.27 5.62
C GLU A 242 10.61 -8.39 4.84
N TRP A 243 10.11 -7.24 4.40
CA TRP A 243 8.98 -7.15 3.47
C TRP A 243 9.30 -7.86 2.17
N GLN A 244 8.30 -8.53 1.58
CA GLN A 244 8.51 -9.34 0.40
C GLN A 244 8.84 -8.46 -0.82
N GLY A 245 9.95 -8.78 -1.48
CA GLY A 245 10.35 -8.09 -2.70
C GLY A 245 10.95 -6.71 -2.45
N ASN A 246 11.21 -6.01 -3.55
CA ASN A 246 11.65 -4.62 -3.57
C ASN A 246 11.03 -3.92 -4.79
N ASN A 247 11.29 -2.62 -4.96
CA ASN A 247 10.67 -1.83 -6.04
C ASN A 247 11.22 -2.14 -7.46
N THR A 248 12.13 -3.12 -7.60
CA THR A 248 12.65 -3.58 -8.90
C THR A 248 11.82 -4.73 -9.48
N PHE A 249 10.85 -5.26 -8.74
CA PHE A 249 9.94 -6.30 -9.24
C PHE A 249 8.66 -5.70 -9.83
N GLU A 250 8.24 -6.25 -10.97
CA GLU A 250 6.93 -5.97 -11.58
C GLU A 250 5.78 -6.64 -10.81
N ILE A 251 4.55 -6.18 -11.03
CA ILE A 251 3.33 -6.70 -10.37
C ILE A 251 3.08 -8.20 -10.56
N ALA A 252 3.60 -8.79 -11.63
CA ALA A 252 3.46 -10.21 -11.96
C ALA A 252 4.69 -11.06 -11.58
N ALA A 253 5.66 -10.49 -10.87
CA ALA A 253 6.89 -11.19 -10.53
C ALA A 253 6.64 -12.49 -9.76
N ALA A 254 7.27 -13.57 -10.21
CA ALA A 254 7.22 -14.87 -9.55
C ALA A 254 8.27 -14.96 -8.44
N ASN A 255 7.83 -15.23 -7.20
CA ASN A 255 8.69 -15.34 -6.01
C ASN A 255 9.61 -14.12 -5.76
N PRO A 256 9.07 -12.89 -5.67
CA PRO A 256 9.88 -11.72 -5.37
C PRO A 256 10.55 -11.86 -3.99
N ASP A 257 11.85 -11.56 -3.94
CA ASP A 257 12.65 -11.54 -2.73
C ASP A 257 13.32 -10.16 -2.55
N GLU A 258 13.75 -9.84 -1.33
CA GLU A 258 14.27 -8.51 -1.02
C GLU A 258 15.68 -8.26 -1.59
N ALA A 259 16.49 -9.31 -1.75
CA ALA A 259 17.91 -9.22 -2.03
C ALA A 259 18.27 -9.25 -3.52
N SER A 260 17.39 -9.81 -4.35
CA SER A 260 17.56 -9.93 -5.79
C SER A 260 17.03 -8.69 -6.51
N GLU A 261 17.63 -8.37 -7.66
CA GLU A 261 17.08 -7.40 -8.59
C GLU A 261 16.06 -8.10 -9.50
N GLY A 262 14.89 -7.49 -9.66
CA GLY A 262 13.85 -7.97 -10.58
C GLY A 262 14.08 -7.50 -12.01
N ASP A 263 13.50 -8.23 -12.96
CA ASP A 263 13.66 -7.98 -14.41
C ASP A 263 12.64 -6.94 -14.97
N ARG A 264 12.27 -5.94 -14.17
CA ARG A 264 11.23 -4.94 -14.51
C ARG A 264 11.70 -3.95 -15.59
N GLU A 265 10.85 -3.67 -16.58
CA GLU A 265 11.04 -2.59 -17.56
C GLU A 265 10.51 -1.23 -17.04
N ASP A 266 10.93 -0.10 -17.62
CA ASP A 266 10.57 1.23 -17.11
C ASP A 266 9.06 1.53 -17.15
N GLU A 267 8.34 0.91 -18.09
CA GLU A 267 6.88 0.95 -18.24
C GLU A 267 6.13 0.10 -17.20
N ASP A 268 6.79 -0.88 -16.59
CA ASP A 268 6.14 -1.84 -15.72
C ASP A 268 5.78 -1.21 -14.36
N GLN A 269 4.60 -1.60 -13.88
CA GLN A 269 4.15 -1.23 -12.55
C GLN A 269 4.91 -2.01 -11.49
N VAL A 270 5.35 -1.31 -10.45
CA VAL A 270 5.98 -1.94 -9.30
C VAL A 270 5.00 -2.88 -8.61
N MET A 271 5.51 -4.00 -8.10
CA MET A 271 4.72 -4.93 -7.31
C MET A 271 4.04 -4.27 -6.12
N THR A 272 2.88 -4.80 -5.75
CA THR A 272 2.12 -4.34 -4.59
C THR A 272 1.92 -5.48 -3.59
N LEU A 273 1.85 -5.09 -2.34
CA LEU A 273 1.70 -5.92 -1.16
C LEU A 273 0.39 -5.55 -0.45
N VAL A 274 -0.04 -6.46 0.40
CA VAL A 274 -1.15 -6.25 1.32
C VAL A 274 -0.62 -6.35 2.74
N ALA A 275 -1.03 -5.42 3.59
CA ALA A 275 -0.66 -5.39 4.98
C ALA A 275 -1.88 -5.37 5.89
N HIS A 276 -1.74 -5.95 7.07
CA HIS A 276 -2.70 -5.89 8.16
C HIS A 276 -2.14 -5.01 9.26
N TYR A 277 -2.90 -3.98 9.61
CA TYR A 277 -2.68 -3.18 10.80
C TYR A 277 -3.65 -3.65 11.89
N LYS A 278 -3.11 -4.21 12.98
CA LYS A 278 -3.91 -4.59 14.15
C LYS A 278 -4.61 -3.37 14.77
N MET A 279 -5.94 -3.45 14.87
CA MET A 279 -6.76 -2.40 15.48
C MET A 279 -6.89 -2.61 16.98
N ASN A 280 -6.86 -1.50 17.71
CA ASN A 280 -7.17 -1.50 19.14
C ASN A 280 -8.69 -1.61 19.33
N GLN A 281 -9.08 -2.30 20.39
CA GLN A 281 -10.44 -2.39 20.90
C GLN A 281 -10.39 -1.93 22.34
#